data_AF-A0A2P2KEC9-F1
#
_entry.id   AF-A0A2P2KEC9-F1
#
_cell.length_a   1.000
_cell.length_b   1.000
_cell.length_c   1.000
_cell.angle_alpha   90.00
_cell.angle_beta   90.00
_cell.angle_gamma   90.00
#
_symmetry.space_group_name_H-M   'P 1'
#
loop_
_entity.id
_entity.type
_entity.pdbx_description
1 polymer ?
#
loop_
_entity_poly.entity_id
_entity_poly.type
_entity_poly.pdbx_seq_one_letter_code
_entity_poly.pdbx_strand_id
1 'polypeptide(L)'
;MEMKRLRWATDGGGGGGGWGNWELDASTPRTLEGEARAVPGDPIPLGVSRGTSLSRPKQLHFFHHFMNSPFLLSYSSSPGFSVQRLLSLPTFSPNWFAALLGQFNLQKFVSSLKEKTDDFQSSPLQTIGRHLRDKSLYALGLCSELLLTPDDVLLLSLDTCGYGKTSRKKAILHHKFPRHNLNLEAVWPGLFVDKFGNYWDVPLALAVDLASVGSESGASYHLCLHHNVGLPKPFDGDQSSLLPPVTLLPGTSVKSAFSLKKDIEIWRSKAQKLKMVQPFDVFLSNPHISASGIIGMMQLF
;
A
#
# COMPACT_ATOMS: atom_id res chain seq x y z
N MET A 1 8.25 13.80 12.45
CA MET A 1 8.98 13.83 11.17
C MET A 1 7.93 13.97 10.09
N GLU A 2 7.81 15.16 9.49
CA GLU A 2 6.80 15.43 8.46
C GLU A 2 7.19 14.66 7.19
N MET A 3 6.37 13.69 6.77
CA MET A 3 6.60 12.99 5.51
C MET A 3 6.34 13.96 4.36
N LYS A 4 7.39 14.35 3.64
CA LYS A 4 7.25 15.13 2.40
C LYS A 4 6.52 14.25 1.37
N ARG A 5 5.24 14.57 1.14
CA ARG A 5 4.38 13.87 0.17
C ARG A 5 4.57 14.46 -1.23
N LEU A 6 4.35 13.62 -2.25
CA LEU A 6 4.40 14.05 -3.64
C LEU A 6 3.29 15.07 -3.91
N ARG A 7 3.61 16.19 -4.58
CA ARG A 7 2.67 17.31 -4.78
C ARG A 7 1.33 16.91 -5.44
N TRP A 8 1.35 15.97 -6.37
CA TRP A 8 0.13 15.47 -7.02
C TRP A 8 -0.78 14.65 -6.07
N ALA A 9 -0.23 14.10 -4.98
CA ALA A 9 -0.99 13.45 -3.93
C ALA A 9 -1.63 14.46 -2.94
N THR A 10 -1.14 15.70 -2.91
CA THR A 10 -1.58 16.79 -2.03
C THR A 10 -2.46 17.85 -2.70
N ASP A 11 -2.59 17.81 -4.03
CA ASP A 11 -3.39 18.77 -4.81
C ASP A 11 -4.87 18.33 -4.99
N GLY A 12 -5.29 17.28 -4.27
CA GLY A 12 -6.65 16.72 -4.31
C GLY A 12 -7.66 17.49 -3.49
N GLY A 13 -7.73 18.81 -3.63
CA GLY A 13 -8.61 19.65 -2.81
C GLY A 13 -8.92 20.99 -3.45
N GLY A 14 -9.47 20.97 -4.67
CA GLY A 14 -9.98 22.19 -5.31
C GLY A 14 -11.26 22.67 -4.64
N GLY A 15 -11.14 23.60 -3.68
CA GLY A 15 -12.26 24.37 -3.14
C GLY A 15 -12.13 24.73 -1.66
N GLY A 16 -11.48 25.85 -1.35
CA GLY A 16 -11.50 26.48 -0.03
C GLY A 16 -10.37 26.07 0.91
N GLY A 17 -9.20 26.70 0.74
CA GLY A 17 -8.20 26.90 1.82
C GLY A 17 -7.55 25.67 2.48
N GLY A 18 -7.85 24.44 2.04
CA GLY A 18 -7.27 23.21 2.58
C GLY A 18 -6.49 22.44 1.53
N TRP A 19 -5.23 22.11 1.84
CA TRP A 19 -4.43 21.16 1.06
C TRP A 19 -5.08 19.77 1.19
N GLY A 20 -5.95 19.41 0.26
CA GLY A 20 -6.68 18.13 0.26
C GLY A 20 -5.80 16.99 -0.24
N ASN A 21 -5.65 15.93 0.55
CA ASN A 21 -4.93 14.74 0.12
C ASN A 21 -5.88 13.81 -0.64
N TRP A 22 -5.36 13.00 -1.55
CA TRP A 22 -6.12 11.87 -2.11
C TRP A 22 -6.07 10.68 -1.15
N GLU A 23 -7.13 9.87 -1.13
CA GLU A 23 -7.19 8.62 -0.36
C GLU A 23 -6.36 7.51 -1.05
N LEU A 24 -5.05 7.58 -0.88
CA LEU A 24 -4.05 6.64 -1.40
C LEU A 24 -3.42 5.85 -0.25
N ASP A 25 -3.07 4.59 -0.54
CA ASP A 25 -2.32 3.77 0.40
C ASP A 25 -0.90 4.33 0.62
N ALA A 26 -0.48 4.34 1.87
CA ALA A 26 0.80 4.88 2.31
C ALA A 26 1.80 3.73 2.54
N SER A 27 3.02 3.90 2.04
CA SER A 27 4.09 2.97 2.39
C SER A 27 4.51 3.16 3.85
N THR A 28 4.69 2.05 4.56
CA THR A 28 5.07 2.08 5.98
C THR A 28 6.08 0.99 6.32
N PRO A 29 7.12 1.28 7.12
CA PRO A 29 8.04 0.26 7.61
C PRO A 29 7.50 -0.50 8.83
N ARG A 30 6.27 -0.18 9.29
CA ARG A 30 5.66 -0.71 10.51
C ARG A 30 5.19 -2.16 10.37
N THR A 31 4.82 -2.58 9.17
CA THR A 31 4.39 -3.95 8.85
C THR A 31 5.35 -4.59 7.85
N LEU A 32 5.33 -5.92 7.77
CA LEU A 32 6.11 -6.66 6.78
C LEU A 32 5.62 -6.40 5.36
N GLU A 33 4.30 -6.29 5.18
CA GLU A 33 3.68 -5.94 3.91
C GLU A 33 4.14 -4.58 3.35
N GLY A 34 4.52 -3.66 4.23
CA GLY A 34 5.07 -2.37 3.83
C GLY A 34 4.04 -1.31 3.47
N GLU A 35 2.75 -1.54 3.76
CA GLU A 35 1.62 -0.70 3.33
C GLU A 35 0.63 -0.46 4.49
N ALA A 36 0.04 0.74 4.53
CA ALA A 36 -1.05 1.12 5.41
C ALA A 36 -2.08 1.94 4.63
N ARG A 37 -3.36 1.66 4.84
CA ARG A 37 -4.44 2.39 4.17
C ARG A 37 -4.62 3.78 4.76
N ALA A 38 -4.94 4.77 3.95
CA ALA A 38 -5.39 6.06 4.49
C ALA A 38 -6.77 5.89 5.18
N VAL A 39 -6.98 6.57 6.31
CA VAL A 39 -8.30 6.67 6.92
C VAL A 39 -9.28 7.28 5.90
N PRO A 40 -10.44 6.64 5.65
CA PRO A 40 -11.41 7.18 4.72
C PRO A 40 -11.88 8.57 5.17
N GLY A 41 -11.89 9.54 4.28
CA GLY A 41 -12.38 10.90 4.55
C GLY A 41 -11.86 11.96 3.60
N ASP A 42 -10.80 11.62 2.88
CA ASP A 42 -10.26 12.39 1.78
C ASP A 42 -10.92 12.00 0.45
N PRO A 43 -10.86 12.86 -0.58
CA PRO A 43 -11.43 12.57 -1.89
C PRO A 43 -10.70 11.41 -2.59
N ILE A 44 -11.42 10.77 -3.51
CA ILE A 44 -10.94 9.63 -4.27
C ILE A 44 -10.39 10.11 -5.62
N PRO A 45 -9.18 9.69 -6.03
CA PRO A 45 -8.61 10.12 -7.29
C PRO A 45 -9.43 9.60 -8.48
N LEU A 46 -9.79 10.51 -9.39
CA LEU A 46 -10.52 10.17 -10.61
C LEU A 46 -9.54 9.73 -11.71
N GLY A 47 -9.88 8.65 -12.41
CA GLY A 47 -9.05 8.08 -13.48
C GLY A 47 -7.86 7.25 -12.99
N VAL A 48 -7.72 7.06 -11.68
CA VAL A 48 -6.76 6.13 -11.06
C VAL A 48 -7.57 5.15 -10.22
N SER A 49 -7.57 3.87 -10.61
CA SER A 49 -8.07 2.78 -9.76
C SER A 49 -7.02 2.42 -8.72
N ARG A 50 -7.41 1.96 -7.52
CA ARG A 50 -6.46 1.34 -6.58
C ARG A 50 -5.93 0.04 -7.17
N GLY A 51 -4.83 0.09 -7.92
CA GLY A 51 -4.21 -1.13 -8.46
C GLY A 51 -3.61 -1.99 -7.34
N THR A 52 -3.17 -3.20 -7.67
CA THR A 52 -2.28 -3.95 -6.78
C THR A 52 -0.99 -3.16 -6.62
N SER A 53 -0.80 -2.56 -5.45
CA SER A 53 0.43 -1.83 -5.15
C SER A 53 1.63 -2.78 -5.21
N LEU A 54 2.81 -2.23 -5.44
CA LEU A 54 4.03 -3.04 -5.50
C LEU A 54 4.33 -3.59 -4.10
N SER A 55 3.96 -4.85 -3.87
CA SER A 55 4.13 -5.51 -2.58
C SER A 55 5.60 -5.51 -2.12
N ARG A 56 5.82 -5.42 -0.80
CA ARG A 56 7.19 -5.45 -0.22
C ARG A 56 8.02 -6.66 -0.66
N PRO A 57 7.46 -7.88 -0.76
CA PRO A 57 8.18 -9.02 -1.33
C PRO A 57 8.66 -8.80 -2.77
N LYS A 58 7.85 -8.17 -3.64
CA LYS A 58 8.29 -7.82 -5.01
C LYS A 58 9.38 -6.77 -5.02
N GLN A 59 9.32 -5.77 -4.14
CA GLN A 59 10.39 -4.79 -3.98
C GLN A 59 11.71 -5.49 -3.59
N LEU A 60 11.67 -6.39 -2.60
CA LEU A 60 12.85 -7.15 -2.19
C LEU A 60 13.33 -8.10 -3.29
N HIS A 61 12.42 -8.69 -4.05
CA HIS A 61 12.76 -9.55 -5.16
C HIS A 61 13.59 -8.78 -6.19
N PHE A 62 13.22 -7.53 -6.46
CA PHE A 62 13.99 -6.64 -7.31
C PHE A 62 15.39 -6.38 -6.73
N PHE A 63 15.52 -6.00 -5.46
CA PHE A 63 16.84 -5.76 -4.85
C PHE A 63 17.73 -7.01 -4.80
N HIS A 64 17.14 -8.18 -4.57
CA HIS A 64 17.89 -9.42 -4.53
C HIS A 64 18.46 -9.80 -5.90
N HIS A 65 17.66 -9.67 -6.97
CA HIS A 65 18.06 -10.11 -8.31
C HIS A 65 18.81 -9.04 -9.11
N PHE A 66 18.40 -7.78 -9.03
CA PHE A 66 19.00 -6.71 -9.83
C PHE A 66 20.15 -6.01 -9.11
N MET A 67 20.08 -5.89 -7.78
CA MET A 67 21.09 -5.19 -6.98
C MET A 67 22.03 -6.14 -6.22
N ASN A 68 21.87 -7.47 -6.39
CA ASN A 68 22.63 -8.51 -5.67
C ASN A 68 22.70 -8.26 -4.15
N SER A 69 21.63 -7.70 -3.57
CA SER A 69 21.54 -7.38 -2.15
C SER A 69 20.68 -8.43 -1.43
N PRO A 70 21.27 -9.43 -0.76
CA PRO A 70 20.52 -10.50 -0.10
C PRO A 70 19.85 -10.06 1.21
N PHE A 71 20.30 -8.94 1.78
CA PHE A 71 19.80 -8.41 3.04
C PHE A 71 19.47 -6.93 2.87
N LEU A 72 18.25 -6.55 3.19
CA LEU A 72 17.84 -5.15 3.23
C LEU A 72 17.69 -4.67 4.66
N LEU A 73 18.24 -3.49 4.93
CA LEU A 73 18.03 -2.81 6.20
C LEU A 73 16.70 -2.05 6.16
N SER A 74 15.92 -2.17 7.22
CA SER A 74 14.67 -1.45 7.42
C SER A 74 14.65 -0.83 8.80
N TYR A 75 14.14 0.39 8.90
CA TYR A 75 14.04 1.14 10.15
C TYR A 75 12.60 1.55 10.41
N SER A 76 12.15 1.34 11.65
CA SER A 76 10.85 1.78 12.15
C SER A 76 11.02 2.40 13.54
N SER A 77 10.19 3.36 13.93
CA SER A 77 10.31 4.01 15.25
C SER A 77 10.08 3.04 16.42
N SER A 78 9.28 2.00 16.20
CA SER A 78 9.20 0.80 17.04
C SER A 78 8.89 -0.37 16.10
N PRO A 79 9.72 -1.44 16.09
CA PRO A 79 10.73 -1.79 17.08
C PRO A 79 12.20 -1.46 16.71
N GLY A 80 12.46 -0.54 15.77
CA GLY A 80 13.81 -0.04 15.48
C GLY A 80 14.44 -0.56 14.18
N PHE A 81 15.76 -0.76 14.21
CA PHE A 81 16.53 -1.35 13.10
C PHE A 81 16.28 -2.85 12.94
N SER A 82 16.00 -3.25 11.70
CA SER A 82 15.73 -4.63 11.32
C SER A 82 16.40 -4.99 10.00
N VAL A 83 16.69 -6.28 9.84
CA VAL A 83 17.28 -6.86 8.63
C VAL A 83 16.23 -7.75 7.98
N GLN A 84 15.92 -7.52 6.72
CA GLN A 84 14.95 -8.29 5.94
C GLN A 84 15.68 -9.16 4.91
N ARG A 85 15.19 -10.38 4.71
CA ARG A 85 15.64 -11.33 3.69
C ARG A 85 14.45 -11.97 3.00
N LEU A 86 14.49 -12.03 1.68
CA LEU A 86 13.49 -12.72 0.88
C LEU A 86 13.98 -14.10 0.47
N LEU A 87 13.08 -15.08 0.52
CA LEU A 87 13.25 -16.41 -0.04
C LEU A 87 12.15 -16.63 -1.07
N SER A 88 12.49 -16.60 -2.36
CA SER A 88 11.56 -16.99 -3.42
C SER A 88 11.29 -18.48 -3.33
N LEU A 89 10.01 -18.87 -3.33
CA LEU A 89 9.62 -20.27 -3.31
C LEU A 89 9.64 -20.83 -4.74
N PRO A 90 9.97 -22.13 -4.94
CA PRO A 90 9.88 -22.74 -6.25
C PRO A 90 8.43 -22.74 -6.71
N THR A 91 8.14 -22.11 -7.84
CA THR A 91 6.80 -22.01 -8.40
C THR A 91 6.59 -23.06 -9.49
N PHE A 92 5.44 -23.72 -9.48
CA PHE A 92 5.09 -24.78 -10.45
C PHE A 92 4.59 -24.23 -11.80
N SER A 93 4.38 -22.91 -11.91
CA SER A 93 3.81 -22.25 -13.10
C SER A 93 4.41 -20.85 -13.26
N PRO A 94 4.63 -20.37 -14.49
CA PRO A 94 5.10 -18.99 -14.73
C PRO A 94 4.10 -17.92 -14.27
N ASN A 95 2.82 -18.27 -14.09
CA ASN A 95 1.76 -17.36 -13.68
C ASN A 95 1.67 -17.19 -12.17
N TRP A 96 2.56 -17.81 -11.41
CA TRP A 96 2.54 -17.81 -9.96
C TRP A 96 3.86 -17.27 -9.41
N PHE A 97 3.76 -16.28 -8.53
CA PHE A 97 4.86 -15.77 -7.72
C PHE A 97 4.59 -16.07 -6.26
N ALA A 98 5.52 -16.74 -5.59
CA ALA A 98 5.41 -17.01 -4.16
C ALA A 98 6.74 -16.71 -3.47
N ALA A 99 6.68 -16.05 -2.31
CA ALA A 99 7.86 -15.68 -1.56
C ALA A 99 7.61 -15.67 -0.05
N LEU A 100 8.67 -16.02 0.69
CA LEU A 100 8.74 -15.94 2.14
C LEU A 100 9.71 -14.82 2.52
N LEU A 101 9.18 -13.80 3.18
CA LEU A 101 9.91 -12.68 3.74
C LEU A 101 10.24 -12.96 5.21
N GLY A 102 11.52 -12.99 5.56
CA GLY A 102 11.97 -13.00 6.95
C GLY A 102 12.50 -11.64 7.37
N GLN A 103 12.15 -11.20 8.58
CA GLN A 103 12.71 -10.02 9.20
C GLN A 103 13.31 -10.39 10.57
N PHE A 104 14.50 -9.87 10.83
CA PHE A 104 15.22 -10.01 12.09
C PHE A 104 15.40 -8.65 12.75
N ASN A 105 14.97 -8.49 14.00
CA ASN A 105 15.16 -7.25 14.74
C ASN A 105 16.54 -7.19 15.39
N LEU A 106 17.46 -6.49 14.73
CA LEU A 106 18.83 -6.32 15.19
C LEU A 106 18.91 -5.47 16.46
N GLN A 107 18.10 -4.41 16.55
CA GLN A 107 18.12 -3.52 17.71
C GLN A 107 17.69 -4.26 18.98
N LYS A 108 16.58 -4.99 18.93
CA LYS A 108 16.10 -5.79 20.07
C LYS A 108 17.10 -6.87 20.47
N PHE A 109 17.76 -7.49 19.50
CA PHE A 109 18.81 -8.47 19.76
C PHE A 109 19.99 -7.84 20.54
N VAL A 110 20.52 -6.71 20.07
CA VAL A 110 21.62 -6.00 20.74
C VAL A 110 21.21 -5.51 22.13
N SER A 111 20.00 -4.98 22.28
CA SER A 111 19.45 -4.60 23.58
C SER A 111 19.38 -5.79 24.55
N SER A 112 18.91 -6.96 24.09
CA SER A 112 18.82 -8.16 24.91
C SER A 112 20.18 -8.70 25.36
N LEU A 113 21.24 -8.50 24.57
CA LEU A 113 22.60 -8.84 24.93
C LEU A 113 23.15 -7.89 26.00
N LYS A 114 22.92 -6.59 25.83
CA LYS A 114 23.41 -5.55 26.76
C LYS A 114 22.80 -5.67 28.15
N GLU A 115 21.50 -5.99 28.23
CA GLU A 115 20.77 -6.10 29.51
C GLU A 115 21.27 -7.25 30.40
N LYS A 116 21.89 -8.29 29.83
CA LYS A 116 22.35 -9.48 30.56
C LYS A 116 23.87 -9.66 30.58
N THR A 117 24.60 -8.60 30.22
CA THR A 117 26.06 -8.58 30.26
C THR A 117 26.60 -8.61 31.71
N ASP A 118 25.76 -8.53 32.74
CA ASP A 118 26.18 -8.68 34.14
C ASP A 118 26.33 -10.16 34.59
N ASP A 119 25.85 -11.15 33.82
CA ASP A 119 25.93 -12.59 34.13
C ASP A 119 27.03 -13.31 33.30
N PHE A 120 28.30 -12.98 33.50
CA PHE A 120 29.44 -13.58 32.78
C PHE A 120 29.85 -15.00 33.27
N GLN A 121 28.90 -15.90 33.53
CA GLN A 121 29.21 -17.29 33.89
C GLN A 121 29.15 -18.28 32.70
N SER A 122 28.64 -17.89 31.53
CA SER A 122 28.56 -18.75 30.34
C SER A 122 29.45 -18.28 29.18
N SER A 123 29.86 -19.23 28.32
CA SER A 123 30.64 -18.89 27.12
C SER A 123 29.83 -17.99 26.17
N PRO A 124 30.46 -16.98 25.54
CA PRO A 124 29.76 -15.93 24.77
C PRO A 124 28.94 -16.48 23.60
N LEU A 125 29.40 -17.57 22.95
CA LEU A 125 28.67 -18.22 21.87
C LEU A 125 27.39 -18.93 22.35
N GLN A 126 27.41 -19.51 23.55
CA GLN A 126 26.21 -20.13 24.13
C GLN A 126 25.19 -19.06 24.53
N THR A 127 25.65 -17.92 25.06
CA THR A 127 24.79 -16.77 25.34
C THR A 127 24.13 -16.28 24.05
N ILE A 128 24.89 -15.98 23.00
CA ILE A 128 24.37 -15.55 21.70
C ILE A 128 23.36 -16.57 21.13
N GLY A 129 23.69 -17.86 21.15
CA GLY A 129 22.81 -18.92 20.67
C GLY A 129 21.49 -19.02 21.43
N ARG A 130 21.48 -18.75 22.74
CA ARG A 130 20.24 -18.66 23.54
C ARG A 130 19.40 -17.46 23.13
N HIS A 131 20.01 -16.30 22.90
CA HIS A 131 19.30 -15.09 22.47
C HIS A 131 18.70 -15.23 21.07
N LEU A 132 19.40 -15.88 20.14
CA LEU A 132 18.88 -16.15 18.79
C LEU A 132 17.67 -17.11 18.77
N ARG A 133 17.38 -17.83 19.86
CA ARG A 133 16.18 -18.68 19.95
C ARG A 133 14.93 -17.90 20.33
N ASP A 134 15.06 -16.63 20.71
CA ASP A 134 13.91 -15.80 21.03
C ASP A 134 13.08 -15.53 19.77
N LYS A 135 11.89 -16.15 19.72
CA LYS A 135 10.93 -16.00 18.62
C LYS A 135 10.51 -14.56 18.41
N SER A 136 10.58 -13.72 19.44
CA SER A 136 10.15 -12.32 19.37
C SER A 136 11.10 -11.43 18.56
N LEU A 137 12.28 -11.94 18.16
CA LEU A 137 13.21 -11.27 17.25
C LEU A 137 12.83 -11.42 15.77
N TYR A 138 11.96 -12.38 15.45
CA TYR A 138 11.64 -12.75 14.09
C TYR A 138 10.23 -12.33 13.69
N ALA A 139 10.08 -11.89 12.45
CA ALA A 139 8.80 -11.77 11.78
C ALA A 139 8.88 -12.46 10.42
N LEU A 140 7.80 -13.14 10.03
CA LEU A 140 7.70 -13.91 8.80
C LEU A 140 6.46 -13.47 8.01
N GLY A 141 6.63 -13.15 6.73
CA GLY A 141 5.58 -12.79 5.80
C GLY A 141 5.57 -13.75 4.62
N LEU A 142 4.43 -14.36 4.32
CA LEU A 142 4.22 -15.18 3.14
C LEU A 142 3.39 -14.38 2.15
N CYS A 143 3.85 -14.33 0.90
CA CYS A 143 3.17 -13.64 -0.18
C CYS A 143 3.04 -14.57 -1.37
N SER A 144 1.84 -14.65 -1.93
CA SER A 144 1.51 -15.45 -3.09
C SER A 144 0.66 -14.62 -4.04
N GLU A 145 1.13 -14.44 -5.26
CA GLU A 145 0.43 -13.74 -6.32
C GLU A 145 0.22 -14.67 -7.50
N LEU A 146 -1.03 -14.82 -7.93
CA LEU A 146 -1.45 -15.73 -8.98
C LEU A 146 -2.16 -14.92 -10.08
N LEU A 147 -1.62 -15.01 -11.29
CA LEU A 147 -2.27 -14.55 -12.52
C LEU A 147 -3.22 -15.64 -12.97
N LEU A 148 -4.52 -15.50 -12.66
CA LEU A 148 -5.55 -16.47 -13.00
C LEU A 148 -5.87 -16.41 -14.50
N THR A 149 -5.99 -15.19 -15.02
CA THR A 149 -6.18 -14.86 -16.43
C THR A 149 -5.29 -13.65 -16.76
N PRO A 150 -5.12 -13.26 -18.03
CA PRO A 150 -4.39 -12.03 -18.37
C PRO A 150 -4.96 -10.76 -17.73
N ASP A 151 -6.23 -10.79 -17.32
CA ASP A 151 -6.96 -9.68 -16.72
C ASP A 151 -7.21 -9.86 -15.21
N ASP A 152 -6.99 -11.06 -14.66
CA ASP A 152 -7.25 -11.41 -13.26
C ASP A 152 -5.95 -11.66 -12.47
N VAL A 153 -5.76 -10.87 -11.41
CA VAL A 153 -4.65 -11.02 -10.46
C VAL A 153 -5.22 -11.28 -9.07
N LEU A 154 -4.82 -12.40 -8.47
CA LEU A 154 -5.11 -12.71 -7.07
C LEU A 154 -3.83 -12.60 -6.24
N LEU A 155 -3.82 -11.72 -5.24
CA LEU A 155 -2.74 -11.56 -4.28
C LEU A 155 -3.20 -12.01 -2.90
N LEU A 156 -2.44 -12.89 -2.27
CA LEU A 156 -2.64 -13.36 -0.90
C LEU A 156 -1.37 -13.08 -0.10
N SER A 157 -1.51 -12.38 1.02
CA SER A 157 -0.42 -12.16 1.96
C SER A 157 -0.82 -12.59 3.37
N LEU A 158 0.15 -13.16 4.08
CA LEU A 158 0.04 -13.59 5.47
C LEU A 158 1.30 -13.16 6.21
N ASP A 159 1.17 -12.19 7.10
CA ASP A 159 2.25 -11.71 7.93
C ASP A 159 2.07 -12.16 9.37
N THR A 160 3.16 -12.62 9.97
CA THR A 160 3.23 -13.05 11.36
C THR A 160 4.41 -12.36 12.02
N CYS A 161 4.14 -11.64 13.12
CA CYS A 161 5.17 -10.98 13.89
C CYS A 161 5.38 -11.74 15.21
N GLY A 162 6.62 -12.09 15.55
CA GLY A 162 6.92 -12.70 16.85
C GLY A 162 6.78 -11.72 18.02
N TYR A 163 6.84 -10.41 17.74
CA TYR A 163 6.75 -9.34 18.75
C TYR A 163 5.31 -9.01 19.16
N GLY A 164 4.36 -9.08 18.22
CA GLY A 164 2.94 -8.82 18.45
C GLY A 164 2.11 -10.04 18.07
N LYS A 165 1.24 -10.54 18.97
CA LYS A 165 0.43 -11.76 18.79
C LYS A 165 -0.56 -11.73 17.61
N THR A 166 -0.52 -10.70 16.77
CA THR A 166 -1.45 -10.48 15.66
C THR A 166 -0.83 -10.96 14.35
N SER A 167 -1.43 -11.97 13.74
CA SER A 167 -1.19 -12.29 12.34
C SER A 167 -2.07 -11.41 11.46
N ARG A 168 -1.51 -10.92 10.34
CA ARG A 168 -2.22 -10.13 9.34
C ARG A 168 -2.41 -10.95 8.09
N LYS A 169 -3.59 -10.88 7.53
CA LYS A 169 -3.99 -11.55 6.31
C LYS A 169 -4.53 -10.50 5.38
N LYS A 170 -4.11 -10.52 4.12
CA LYS A 170 -4.71 -9.70 3.09
C LYS A 170 -4.92 -10.54 1.84
N ALA A 171 -6.07 -10.30 1.22
CA ALA A 171 -6.44 -10.88 -0.06
C ALA A 171 -6.90 -9.74 -0.96
N ILE A 172 -6.30 -9.64 -2.14
CA ILE A 172 -6.73 -8.74 -3.20
C ILE A 172 -7.07 -9.57 -4.43
N LEU A 173 -8.24 -9.33 -5.01
CA LEU A 173 -8.58 -9.74 -6.36
C LEU A 173 -8.72 -8.49 -7.22
N HIS A 174 -7.88 -8.38 -8.24
CA HIS A 174 -7.94 -7.34 -9.26
C HIS A 174 -8.41 -7.94 -10.58
N HIS A 175 -9.46 -7.37 -11.16
CA HIS A 175 -9.96 -7.73 -12.48
C HIS A 175 -9.97 -6.51 -13.39
N LYS A 176 -9.35 -6.64 -14.55
CA LYS A 176 -9.30 -5.60 -15.58
C LYS A 176 -10.37 -5.82 -16.64
N PHE A 177 -11.44 -5.02 -16.60
CA PHE A 177 -12.39 -4.94 -17.71
C PHE A 177 -11.85 -4.02 -18.82
N PRO A 178 -12.39 -4.09 -20.06
CA PRO A 178 -11.91 -3.27 -21.18
C PRO A 178 -11.92 -1.75 -20.94
N ARG A 179 -12.77 -1.25 -20.03
CA ARG A 179 -12.88 0.18 -19.69
C ARG A 179 -13.00 0.45 -18.19
N HIS A 180 -12.84 -0.58 -17.36
CA HIS A 180 -13.00 -0.45 -15.91
C HIS A 180 -12.01 -1.35 -15.19
N ASN A 181 -11.59 -0.95 -14.02
CA ASN A 181 -10.80 -1.78 -13.13
C ASN A 181 -11.63 -2.06 -11.89
N LEU A 182 -11.78 -3.34 -11.56
CA LEU A 182 -12.42 -3.80 -10.34
C LEU A 182 -11.35 -4.32 -9.38
N ASN A 183 -11.42 -3.87 -8.13
CA ASN A 183 -10.59 -4.33 -7.04
C ASN A 183 -11.45 -4.76 -5.88
N LEU A 184 -11.21 -5.96 -5.39
CA LEU A 184 -11.80 -6.51 -4.20
C LEU A 184 -10.68 -6.77 -3.21
N GLU A 185 -10.75 -6.17 -2.03
CA GLU A 185 -9.71 -6.30 -1.02
C GLU A 185 -10.31 -6.66 0.34
N ALA A 186 -9.77 -7.68 0.98
CA ALA A 186 -10.12 -8.10 2.33
C ALA A 186 -8.87 -8.15 3.20
N VAL A 187 -8.88 -7.46 4.34
CA VAL A 187 -7.72 -7.38 5.25
C VAL A 187 -8.14 -7.68 6.69
N TRP A 188 -7.34 -8.50 7.37
CA TRP A 188 -7.58 -8.95 8.75
C TRP A 188 -6.27 -9.14 9.54
N PRO A 189 -5.97 -8.30 10.55
CA PRO A 189 -6.49 -6.94 10.74
C PRO A 189 -5.88 -5.96 9.73
N GLY A 190 -6.69 -5.00 9.30
CA GLY A 190 -6.30 -3.92 8.39
C GLY A 190 -5.60 -2.78 9.13
N LEU A 191 -4.45 -2.36 8.61
CA LEU A 191 -3.71 -1.21 9.12
C LEU A 191 -4.13 0.06 8.41
N PHE A 192 -4.58 1.05 9.17
CA PHE A 192 -4.95 2.37 8.69
C PHE A 192 -4.05 3.44 9.28
N VAL A 193 -3.78 4.51 8.55
CA VAL A 193 -3.03 5.68 8.99
C VAL A 193 -3.90 6.93 8.86
N ASP A 194 -3.98 7.70 9.93
CA ASP A 194 -4.73 8.95 9.94
C ASP A 194 -3.89 10.14 9.41
N LYS A 195 -4.52 11.30 9.29
CA LYS A 195 -3.87 12.55 8.84
C LYS A 195 -2.76 13.02 9.79
N PHE A 196 -2.80 12.59 11.05
CA PHE A 196 -1.83 12.93 12.10
C PHE A 196 -0.67 11.91 12.17
N GLY A 197 -0.71 10.84 11.36
CA GLY A 197 0.28 9.78 11.35
C GLY A 197 0.09 8.71 12.42
N ASN A 198 -1.06 8.66 13.10
CA ASN A 198 -1.39 7.57 14.01
C ASN A 198 -1.90 6.36 13.23
N TYR A 199 -1.55 5.18 13.73
CA TYR A 199 -1.87 3.90 13.12
C TYR A 199 -2.99 3.19 13.88
N TRP A 200 -3.96 2.69 13.14
CA TRP A 200 -5.17 2.06 13.64
C TRP A 200 -5.32 0.67 13.04
N ASP A 201 -5.56 -0.32 13.90
CA ASP A 201 -5.90 -1.68 13.56
C ASP A 201 -7.40 -1.87 13.55
N VAL A 202 -7.94 -2.12 12.36
CA VAL A 202 -9.33 -2.51 12.16
C VAL A 202 -9.40 -4.03 12.10
N PRO A 203 -10.21 -4.70 12.94
CA PRO A 203 -10.26 -6.16 12.98
C PRO A 203 -10.56 -6.81 11.63
N LEU A 204 -11.51 -6.30 10.86
CA LEU A 204 -11.75 -6.73 9.49
C LEU A 204 -12.15 -5.52 8.64
N ALA A 205 -11.47 -5.34 7.52
CA ALA A 205 -11.78 -4.31 6.54
C ALA A 205 -11.95 -4.93 5.16
N LEU A 206 -13.12 -4.75 4.58
CA LEU A 206 -13.45 -5.12 3.21
C LEU A 206 -13.56 -3.85 2.37
N ALA A 207 -13.03 -3.89 1.15
CA ALA A 207 -13.17 -2.81 0.19
C ALA A 207 -13.48 -3.38 -1.20
N VAL A 208 -14.38 -2.69 -1.90
CA VAL A 208 -14.66 -2.89 -3.32
C VAL A 208 -14.46 -1.55 -4.00
N ASP A 209 -13.55 -1.50 -4.97
CA ASP A 209 -13.27 -0.32 -5.78
C ASP A 209 -13.54 -0.66 -7.25
N LEU A 210 -14.42 0.13 -7.88
CA LEU A 210 -14.69 0.12 -9.31
C LEU A 210 -14.40 1.50 -9.89
N ALA A 211 -13.36 1.58 -10.74
CA ALA A 211 -13.00 2.82 -11.40
C ALA A 211 -12.98 2.68 -12.92
N SER A 212 -13.48 3.71 -13.62
CA SER A 212 -13.37 3.80 -15.08
C SER A 212 -11.93 4.11 -15.49
N VAL A 213 -11.44 3.42 -16.51
CA VAL A 213 -10.15 3.74 -17.15
C VAL A 213 -10.32 5.05 -17.92
N GLY A 214 -9.44 6.03 -17.65
CA GLY A 214 -9.54 7.37 -18.22
C GLY A 214 -9.60 7.35 -19.76
N SER A 215 -10.61 8.03 -20.31
CA SER A 215 -10.74 8.28 -21.75
C SER A 215 -10.18 9.67 -22.10
N GLU A 216 -9.69 9.86 -23.32
CA GLU A 216 -9.25 11.18 -23.83
C GLU A 216 -10.39 12.21 -23.78
N SER A 217 -11.64 11.78 -23.97
CA SER A 217 -12.82 12.64 -23.83
C SER A 217 -13.99 11.79 -23.35
N GLY A 218 -14.60 12.13 -22.22
CA GLY A 218 -15.75 11.39 -21.69
C GLY A 218 -15.99 11.56 -20.20
N ALA A 219 -16.99 10.81 -19.72
CA ALA A 219 -17.28 10.70 -18.30
C ALA A 219 -16.39 9.64 -17.65
N SER A 220 -15.76 10.00 -16.54
CA SER A 220 -15.01 9.12 -15.66
C SER A 220 -15.73 9.02 -14.32
N TYR A 221 -15.75 7.84 -13.74
CA TYR A 221 -16.35 7.60 -12.43
C TYR A 221 -15.51 6.65 -11.59
N HIS A 222 -15.65 6.76 -10.28
CA HIS A 222 -14.97 5.92 -9.30
C HIS A 222 -15.95 5.63 -8.16
N LEU A 223 -16.24 4.36 -7.91
CA LEU A 223 -17.15 3.88 -6.88
C LEU A 223 -16.36 3.03 -5.88
N CYS A 224 -16.39 3.39 -4.60
CA CYS A 224 -15.78 2.62 -3.53
C CYS A 224 -16.83 2.24 -2.48
N LEU A 225 -16.86 0.97 -2.11
CA LEU A 225 -17.63 0.45 -0.99
C LEU A 225 -16.62 -0.05 0.06
N HIS A 226 -16.72 0.45 1.28
CA HIS A 226 -15.93 -0.03 2.42
C HIS A 226 -16.86 -0.62 3.46
N HIS A 227 -16.46 -1.75 4.02
CA HIS A 227 -17.15 -2.36 5.14
C HIS A 227 -16.14 -2.72 6.22
N ASN A 228 -16.28 -2.08 7.38
CA ASN A 228 -15.43 -2.28 8.53
C ASN A 228 -16.20 -3.05 9.61
N VAL A 229 -15.54 -4.02 10.25
CA VAL A 229 -16.12 -4.81 11.34
C VAL A 229 -15.20 -4.76 12.55
N GLY A 230 -15.81 -4.54 13.71
CA GLY A 230 -15.13 -4.48 15.00
C GLY A 230 -14.51 -3.11 15.30
N LEU A 231 -14.24 -2.88 16.58
CA LEU A 231 -13.74 -1.59 17.04
C LEU A 231 -12.25 -1.41 16.69
N PRO A 232 -11.87 -0.29 16.04
CA PRO A 232 -10.47 0.02 15.76
C PRO A 232 -9.66 0.15 17.05
N LYS A 233 -8.42 -0.34 17.02
CA LYS A 233 -7.46 -0.24 18.13
C LYS A 233 -6.19 0.48 17.69
N PRO A 234 -5.48 1.20 18.55
CA PRO A 234 -4.18 1.75 18.20
C PRO A 234 -3.17 0.62 17.92
N PHE A 235 -2.37 0.74 16.86
CA PHE A 235 -1.45 -0.30 16.38
C PHE A 235 -0.22 -0.54 17.29
N ASP A 236 0.19 0.45 18.11
CA ASP A 236 1.45 0.38 18.88
C ASP A 236 1.47 1.30 20.13
N GLY A 237 0.31 1.53 20.77
CA GLY A 237 0.17 2.52 21.84
C GLY A 237 -0.62 2.04 23.06
N ASP A 238 -0.28 2.61 24.22
CA ASP A 238 -0.98 2.39 25.49
C ASP A 238 -2.43 2.89 25.39
N GLN A 239 -3.35 2.12 25.94
CA GLN A 239 -4.78 2.39 25.90
C GLN A 239 -5.07 3.69 26.67
N SER A 240 -5.77 4.67 26.08
CA SER A 240 -6.97 5.30 26.69
C SER A 240 -7.43 6.66 26.14
N SER A 241 -6.62 7.45 25.41
CA SER A 241 -7.00 8.86 25.16
C SER A 241 -7.34 9.24 23.71
N LEU A 242 -7.00 8.42 22.71
CA LEU A 242 -7.31 8.72 21.32
C LEU A 242 -8.61 8.03 20.89
N LEU A 243 -9.60 8.85 20.55
CA LEU A 243 -10.84 8.38 19.94
C LEU A 243 -10.54 7.93 18.50
N PRO A 244 -11.00 6.74 18.08
CA PRO A 244 -10.83 6.31 16.71
C PRO A 244 -11.58 7.26 15.77
N PRO A 245 -11.04 7.54 14.57
CA PRO A 245 -11.77 8.26 13.54
C PRO A 245 -13.15 7.63 13.30
N VAL A 246 -14.19 8.46 13.24
CA VAL A 246 -15.59 8.01 13.05
C VAL A 246 -15.73 7.15 11.80
N THR A 247 -14.93 7.42 10.77
CA THR A 247 -14.94 6.69 9.49
C THR A 247 -14.35 5.29 9.55
N LEU A 248 -13.63 4.94 10.62
CA LEU A 248 -13.13 3.57 10.87
C LEU A 248 -14.07 2.75 11.75
N LEU A 249 -15.12 3.35 12.30
CA LEU A 249 -16.08 2.61 13.13
C LEU A 249 -16.77 1.51 12.30
N PRO A 250 -17.29 0.46 12.97
CA PRO A 250 -18.02 -0.60 12.30
C PRO A 250 -19.17 -0.05 11.48
N GLY A 251 -19.26 -0.42 10.22
CA GLY A 251 -20.25 0.13 9.31
C GLY A 251 -19.89 -0.08 7.85
N THR A 252 -20.82 0.31 6.98
CA THR A 252 -20.66 0.25 5.53
C THR A 252 -20.69 1.66 4.99
N SER A 253 -19.58 2.10 4.39
CA SER A 253 -19.55 3.41 3.74
C SER A 253 -19.45 3.26 2.23
N VAL A 254 -20.22 4.05 1.50
CA VAL A 254 -20.17 4.14 0.04
C VAL A 254 -19.64 5.50 -0.35
N LYS A 255 -18.71 5.52 -1.29
CA LYS A 255 -18.16 6.74 -1.88
C LYS A 255 -18.26 6.66 -3.40
N SER A 256 -18.59 7.78 -4.01
CA SER A 256 -18.64 7.91 -5.45
C SER A 256 -18.08 9.26 -5.90
N ALA A 257 -17.26 9.24 -6.95
CA ALA A 257 -16.75 10.43 -7.61
C ALA A 257 -17.05 10.36 -9.11
N PHE A 258 -17.43 11.50 -9.70
CA PHE A 258 -17.73 11.63 -11.13
C PHE A 258 -17.03 12.86 -11.73
N SER A 259 -16.46 12.69 -12.93
CA SER A 259 -15.80 13.74 -13.69
C SER A 259 -16.19 13.67 -15.15
N LEU A 260 -16.32 14.84 -15.79
CA LEU A 260 -16.49 14.95 -17.22
C LEU A 260 -15.28 15.68 -17.79
N LYS A 261 -14.51 14.98 -18.60
CA LYS A 261 -13.32 15.53 -19.27
C LYS A 261 -13.63 15.76 -20.74
N LYS A 262 -13.31 16.95 -21.24
CA LYS A 262 -13.44 17.30 -22.65
C LYS A 262 -12.11 17.85 -23.16
N ASP A 263 -11.47 17.07 -24.03
CA ASP A 263 -10.23 17.49 -24.66
C ASP A 263 -10.53 18.25 -25.95
N ILE A 264 -9.89 19.42 -26.10
CA ILE A 264 -10.06 20.30 -27.26
C ILE A 264 -8.69 20.46 -27.92
N GLU A 265 -8.53 19.86 -29.10
CA GLU A 265 -7.34 20.06 -29.93
C GLU A 265 -7.47 21.39 -30.69
N ILE A 266 -6.78 22.44 -30.23
CA ILE A 266 -6.88 23.79 -30.84
C ILE A 266 -6.03 23.92 -32.12
N TRP A 267 -4.92 23.18 -32.23
CA TRP A 267 -3.86 23.49 -33.20
C TRP A 267 -3.53 22.37 -34.20
N ARG A 268 -4.25 21.24 -34.17
CA ARG A 268 -3.99 20.10 -35.07
C ARG A 268 -4.92 20.13 -36.29
N SER A 269 -4.34 20.17 -37.50
CA SER A 269 -5.07 19.84 -38.73
C SER A 269 -5.42 18.34 -38.73
N LYS A 270 -6.64 17.96 -39.15
CA LYS A 270 -7.08 16.55 -39.29
C LYS A 270 -6.31 15.76 -40.36
N ALA A 271 -5.29 16.35 -40.99
CA ALA A 271 -4.48 15.72 -42.02
C ALA A 271 -3.54 14.63 -41.45
N GLN A 272 -3.30 13.60 -42.25
CA GLN A 272 -2.49 12.44 -41.87
C GLN A 272 -1.02 12.84 -41.64
N LYS A 273 -0.44 12.42 -40.50
CA LYS A 273 0.97 12.70 -40.15
C LYS A 273 1.88 12.10 -41.24
N LEU A 274 2.72 12.92 -41.88
CA LEU A 274 3.79 12.44 -42.77
C LEU A 274 4.68 11.49 -41.95
N LYS A 275 4.77 10.22 -42.39
CA LYS A 275 5.31 9.07 -41.65
C LYS A 275 6.79 9.14 -41.26
N MET A 276 7.49 10.24 -41.51
CA MET A 276 8.94 10.20 -41.67
C MET A 276 9.73 11.27 -40.90
N VAL A 277 9.18 11.81 -39.80
CA VAL A 277 9.95 12.68 -38.90
C VAL A 277 9.74 12.24 -37.47
N GLN A 278 10.78 11.70 -36.86
CA GLN A 278 10.83 11.44 -35.43
C GLN A 278 10.96 12.81 -34.73
N PRO A 279 9.99 13.21 -33.89
CA PRO A 279 10.10 14.47 -33.19
C PRO A 279 11.23 14.39 -32.16
N PHE A 280 12.04 15.45 -32.08
CA PHE A 280 13.16 15.57 -31.15
C PHE A 280 12.70 15.55 -29.68
N ASP A 281 11.43 15.87 -29.42
CA ASP A 281 10.79 15.79 -28.11
C ASP A 281 9.34 15.26 -28.25
N VAL A 282 9.05 14.15 -27.55
CA VAL A 282 7.74 13.48 -27.56
C VAL A 282 6.66 14.38 -26.95
N PHE A 283 7.01 15.23 -25.97
CA PHE A 283 6.06 16.13 -25.30
C PHE A 283 5.63 17.31 -26.19
N LEU A 284 6.54 17.83 -27.02
CA LEU A 284 6.22 18.85 -28.04
C LEU A 284 5.48 18.28 -29.25
N SER A 285 5.48 16.95 -29.42
CA SER A 285 4.89 16.28 -30.59
C SER A 285 3.36 16.15 -30.53
N ASN A 286 2.75 16.44 -29.38
CA ASN A 286 1.32 16.25 -29.13
C ASN A 286 0.73 17.36 -28.24
N PRO A 287 0.77 18.65 -28.65
CA PRO A 287 0.21 19.74 -27.87
C PRO A 287 -1.32 19.61 -27.84
N HIS A 288 -1.86 19.20 -26.70
CA HIS A 288 -3.29 19.14 -26.42
C HIS A 288 -3.58 19.99 -25.18
N ILE A 289 -4.67 20.75 -25.22
CA ILE A 289 -5.20 21.44 -24.04
C ILE A 289 -6.42 20.64 -23.59
N SER A 290 -6.33 20.08 -22.39
CA SER A 290 -7.42 19.32 -21.78
C SER A 290 -8.12 20.17 -20.74
N ALA A 291 -9.45 20.26 -20.81
CA ALA A 291 -10.27 20.86 -19.77
C ALA A 291 -11.06 19.74 -19.07
N SER A 292 -10.92 19.64 -17.75
CA SER A 292 -11.63 18.64 -16.95
C SER A 292 -12.40 19.32 -15.82
N GLY A 293 -13.65 18.91 -15.62
CA GLY A 293 -14.52 19.38 -14.55
C GLY A 293 -15.01 18.21 -13.70
N ILE A 294 -14.85 18.31 -12.38
CA ILE A 294 -15.37 17.33 -11.42
C ILE A 294 -16.77 17.79 -11.01
N ILE A 295 -17.79 16.95 -11.23
CA ILE A 295 -19.19 17.33 -11.06
C ILE A 295 -19.67 17.06 -9.61
N GLY A 296 -18.99 16.18 -8.86
CA GLY A 296 -19.26 16.02 -7.43
C GLY A 296 -18.65 14.77 -6.81
N MET A 297 -18.65 14.74 -5.47
CA MET A 297 -18.32 13.59 -4.63
C MET A 297 -19.46 13.38 -3.64
N MET A 298 -19.90 12.14 -3.48
CA MET A 298 -20.85 11.75 -2.42
C MET A 298 -20.22 10.68 -1.54
N GLN A 299 -20.44 10.80 -0.23
CA GLN A 299 -20.04 9.83 0.78
C GLN A 299 -21.23 9.57 1.70
N LEU A 300 -21.63 8.30 1.79
CA LEU A 300 -22.69 7.80 2.68
C LEU A 300 -22.04 6.88 3.73
N PHE A 301 -22.52 6.94 4.97
CA PHE A 301 -22.09 6.13 6.10
C PHE A 301 -23.25 5.28 6.63
#